data_AF-A0A831QIJ3-F1
#
_entry.id   AF-A0A831QIJ3-F1
#
_cell.length_a   1.000
_cell.length_b   1.000
_cell.length_c   1.000
_cell.angle_alpha   90.00
_cell.angle_beta   90.00
_cell.angle_gamma   90.00
#
_symmetry.space_group_name_H-M   'P 1'
#
loop_
_entity.id
_entity.type
_entity.pdbx_description
1 polymer ?
#
loop_
_entity_poly.entity_id
_entity_poly.type
_entity_poly.pdbx_seq_one_letter_code
_entity_poly.pdbx_strand_id
1 'polypeptide(L)'
;MKCPYCEKEIPGKTCPDCGAVIPEEARYCMQCGSLQVIDYADETISPDGEVDLDFENRILCPDGNCTGIIVDGKCTECGKTFTPDELAQEEKGGTADV
;
A
#
# COMPACT_ATOMS: atom_id res chain seq x y z
N MET A 1 -9.36 3.99 -23.71
CA MET A 1 -9.79 2.57 -23.74
C MET A 1 -11.05 2.38 -22.89
N LYS A 2 -11.88 1.35 -23.11
CA LYS A 2 -13.10 1.12 -22.29
C LYS A 2 -12.88 0.03 -21.26
N CYS A 3 -13.40 0.21 -20.06
CA CYS A 3 -13.44 -0.85 -19.05
C CYS A 3 -14.40 -1.97 -19.49
N PRO A 4 -13.99 -3.25 -19.57
CA PRO A 4 -14.86 -4.34 -20.01
C PRO A 4 -15.96 -4.70 -19.00
N TYR A 5 -15.92 -4.17 -17.78
CA TYR A 5 -16.87 -4.48 -16.70
C TYR A 5 -17.93 -3.40 -16.50
N CYS A 6 -17.57 -2.12 -16.66
CA CYS A 6 -18.46 -0.99 -16.39
C CYS A 6 -18.60 -0.02 -17.56
N GLU A 7 -17.96 -0.33 -18.70
CA GLU A 7 -18.01 0.41 -19.97
C GLU A 7 -17.53 1.87 -19.94
N LYS A 8 -17.09 2.37 -18.77
CA LYS A 8 -16.52 3.70 -18.61
C LYS A 8 -15.28 3.87 -19.48
N GLU A 9 -15.11 5.09 -20.00
CA GLU A 9 -13.92 5.49 -20.72
C GLU A 9 -12.76 5.73 -19.75
N ILE A 10 -11.61 5.15 -20.09
CA ILE A 10 -10.33 5.31 -19.41
C ILE A 10 -9.42 6.05 -20.38
N PRO A 11 -8.90 7.25 -20.03
CA PRO A 11 -7.89 7.94 -20.83
C PRO A 11 -6.70 7.05 -21.10
N GLY A 12 -6.18 7.09 -22.34
CA GLY A 12 -5.12 6.17 -22.76
C GLY A 12 -4.10 6.84 -23.64
N LYS A 13 -2.87 6.35 -23.55
CA LYS A 13 -1.72 6.74 -24.37
C LYS A 13 -1.18 5.52 -25.12
N THR A 14 -0.41 5.77 -26.18
CA THR A 14 0.26 4.71 -26.93
C THR A 14 1.64 4.48 -26.34
N CYS A 15 1.95 3.22 -25.99
CA CYS A 15 3.29 2.83 -25.57
C CYS A 15 4.30 3.10 -26.71
N PRO A 16 5.37 3.87 -26.47
CA PRO A 16 6.34 4.20 -27.51
C PRO A 16 7.19 2.99 -27.94
N ASP A 17 7.31 1.96 -27.10
CA ASP A 17 8.16 0.79 -27.39
C ASP A 17 7.43 -0.30 -28.19
N CYS A 18 6.14 -0.51 -27.93
CA CYS A 18 5.39 -1.62 -28.53
C CYS A 18 4.08 -1.24 -29.21
N GLY A 19 3.65 0.03 -29.10
CA GLY A 19 2.43 0.52 -29.75
C GLY A 19 1.12 0.12 -29.06
N ALA A 20 1.15 -0.60 -27.94
CA ALA A 20 -0.06 -0.93 -27.18
C ALA A 20 -0.73 0.34 -26.64
N VAL A 21 -2.07 0.38 -26.64
CA VAL A 21 -2.84 1.41 -25.94
C VAL A 21 -2.90 1.03 -24.47
N ILE A 22 -2.33 1.88 -23.62
CA ILE A 22 -2.25 1.70 -22.17
C ILE A 22 -2.96 2.87 -21.47
N PRO A 23 -3.38 2.74 -20.19
CA PRO A 23 -3.89 3.86 -19.43
C PRO A 23 -2.89 5.02 -19.38
N GLU A 24 -3.39 6.26 -19.38
CA GLU A 24 -2.54 7.47 -19.39
C GLU A 24 -1.57 7.52 -18.21
N GLU A 25 -2.03 7.12 -17.03
CA GLU A 25 -1.27 7.08 -15.76
C GLU A 25 -0.43 5.81 -15.59
N ALA A 26 -0.41 4.90 -16.56
CA ALA A 26 0.38 3.67 -16.45
C ALA A 26 1.87 3.99 -16.31
N ARG A 27 2.49 3.49 -15.23
CA ARG A 27 3.95 3.57 -14.96
C ARG A 27 4.76 2.58 -15.81
N TYR A 28 4.12 1.52 -16.27
CA TYR A 28 4.71 0.50 -17.13
C TYR A 28 3.69 0.01 -18.15
N CYS A 29 4.17 -0.44 -19.31
CA CYS A 29 3.32 -1.06 -20.32
C CYS A 29 2.91 -2.47 -19.88
N MET A 30 1.62 -2.76 -19.80
CA MET A 30 1.11 -4.11 -19.44
C MET A 30 1.35 -5.17 -20.54
N GLN A 31 1.81 -4.76 -21.74
CA GLN A 31 2.03 -5.66 -22.87
C GLN A 31 3.51 -5.98 -23.13
N CYS A 32 4.42 -5.02 -22.98
CA CYS A 32 5.86 -5.22 -23.18
C CYS A 32 6.73 -4.97 -21.94
N GLY A 33 6.16 -4.42 -20.86
CA GLY A 33 6.87 -4.15 -19.61
C GLY A 33 7.75 -2.90 -19.60
N SER A 34 7.80 -2.11 -20.68
CA SER A 34 8.62 -0.89 -20.68
C SER A 34 8.09 0.17 -19.71
N LEU A 35 9.02 0.83 -19.02
CA LEU A 35 8.71 1.95 -18.13
C LEU A 35 8.19 3.13 -18.95
N GLN A 36 7.13 3.75 -18.47
CA GLN A 36 6.48 4.88 -19.11
C GLN A 36 6.81 6.12 -18.30
N VAL A 37 7.47 7.08 -18.93
CA VAL A 37 7.68 8.40 -18.32
C VAL A 37 6.30 9.03 -18.14
N ILE A 38 5.96 9.36 -16.90
CA ILE A 38 4.77 10.16 -16.58
C ILE A 38 5.26 11.56 -16.26
N ASP A 39 4.74 12.56 -16.97
CA ASP A 39 5.21 13.95 -16.90
C ASP A 39 4.70 14.68 -15.65
N TYR A 40 3.91 14.00 -14.82
CA TYR A 40 3.50 14.47 -13.52
C TYR A 40 4.57 14.10 -12.49
N ALA A 41 5.50 15.03 -12.27
CA ALA A 41 6.29 15.06 -11.05
C ALA A 41 5.31 15.08 -9.87
N ASP A 42 5.25 13.96 -9.16
CA ASP A 42 4.62 13.93 -7.85
C ASP A 42 5.48 14.77 -6.89
N GLU A 43 5.07 16.02 -6.66
CA GLU A 43 5.74 16.94 -5.73
C GLU A 43 5.71 16.45 -4.26
N THR A 44 5.06 15.30 -3.97
CA THR A 44 4.99 14.76 -2.60
C THR A 44 6.04 13.69 -2.29
N ILE A 45 6.84 13.26 -3.27
CA ILE A 45 7.96 12.33 -3.01
C ILE A 45 9.27 13.10 -3.17
N SER A 46 9.65 13.80 -2.11
CA SER A 46 11.03 14.24 -1.93
C SER A 46 11.93 12.98 -1.86
N PRO A 47 13.09 12.94 -2.55
CA PRO A 47 14.03 11.81 -2.47
C PRO A 47 14.62 11.62 -1.05
N ASP A 48 14.46 12.63 -0.22
CA ASP A 48 14.76 12.77 1.20
C ASP A 48 13.47 12.84 2.02
N GLY A 49 12.45 12.05 1.65
CA GLY A 49 11.18 11.94 2.34
C GLY A 49 11.32 11.50 3.79
N GLU A 50 11.63 12.44 4.68
CA GLU A 50 11.17 12.44 6.06
C GLU A 50 9.65 12.65 6.05
N VAL A 51 8.92 11.72 5.43
CA VAL A 51 7.64 11.35 6.02
C VAL A 51 8.02 10.81 7.38
N ASP A 52 7.41 11.35 8.43
CA ASP A 52 7.42 10.77 9.78
C ASP A 52 6.71 9.41 9.70
N LEU A 53 7.37 8.46 9.03
CA LEU A 53 7.07 7.06 9.03
C LEU A 53 7.55 6.61 10.39
N ASP A 54 6.77 6.98 11.40
CA ASP A 54 6.93 6.51 12.75
C ASP A 54 6.54 5.03 12.75
N PHE A 55 7.48 4.22 12.25
CA PHE A 55 7.35 2.77 12.16
C PHE A 55 7.17 2.15 13.55
N GLU A 56 7.69 2.82 14.59
CA GLU A 56 7.54 2.42 15.99
C GLU A 56 6.08 2.52 16.46
N ASN A 57 5.33 3.50 15.93
CA ASN A 57 3.92 3.67 16.25
C ASN A 57 2.93 2.85 15.39
N ARG A 58 3.39 2.04 14.43
CA ARG A 58 2.54 1.20 13.58
C ARG A 58 2.37 -0.22 14.15
N ILE A 59 1.66 -0.32 15.26
CA ILE A 59 1.36 -1.61 15.91
C ILE A 59 0.18 -2.28 15.19
N LEU A 60 0.34 -3.53 14.77
CA LEU A 60 -0.76 -4.31 14.16
C LEU A 60 -1.78 -4.75 15.20
N CYS A 61 -3.03 -4.91 14.78
CA CYS A 61 -4.07 -5.48 15.62
C CYS A 61 -3.77 -6.96 15.96
N PRO A 62 -3.75 -7.36 17.25
CA PRO A 62 -3.40 -8.73 17.65
C PRO A 62 -4.50 -9.77 17.39
N ASP A 63 -5.64 -9.35 16.83
CA ASP A 63 -6.79 -10.23 16.51
C ASP A 63 -6.49 -11.24 15.38
N GLY A 64 -5.32 -11.15 14.72
CA GLY A 64 -4.82 -12.09 13.70
C GLY A 64 -5.58 -12.10 12.36
N ASN A 65 -6.88 -11.80 12.38
CA ASN A 65 -7.76 -11.68 11.22
C ASN A 65 -8.11 -10.21 10.89
N CYS A 66 -7.76 -9.28 11.77
CA CYS A 66 -8.01 -7.86 11.57
C CYS A 66 -6.82 -7.21 10.86
N THR A 67 -7.05 -6.48 9.77
CA THR A 67 -6.01 -5.79 8.98
C THR A 67 -5.65 -4.40 9.52
N GLY A 68 -6.21 -4.02 10.67
CA GLY A 68 -6.05 -2.69 11.26
C GLY A 68 -4.77 -2.51 12.05
N ILE A 69 -4.47 -1.24 12.34
CA ILE A 69 -3.40 -0.82 13.25
C ILE A 69 -4.00 -0.28 14.56
N ILE A 70 -3.21 -0.29 15.62
CA ILE A 70 -3.57 0.28 16.92
C ILE A 70 -3.12 1.74 16.96
N VAL A 71 -4.08 2.63 17.21
CA VAL A 71 -3.86 4.06 17.44
C VAL A 71 -4.56 4.42 18.75
N ASP A 72 -3.84 5.04 19.68
CA ASP A 72 -4.34 5.38 21.02
C ASP A 72 -4.99 4.19 21.75
N GLY A 73 -4.38 3.00 21.62
CA GLY A 73 -4.87 1.77 22.24
C GLY A 73 -6.17 1.23 21.62
N LYS A 74 -6.58 1.70 20.43
CA LYS A 74 -7.77 1.21 19.73
C LYS A 74 -7.46 0.85 18.28
N CYS A 75 -8.00 -0.27 17.81
CA CYS A 75 -7.87 -0.66 16.41
C CYS A 75 -8.72 0.25 15.50
N THR A 76 -8.14 0.70 14.37
CA THR A 76 -8.81 1.55 13.38
C THR A 76 -9.94 0.85 12.63
N GLU A 77 -9.87 -0.47 12.47
CA GLU A 77 -10.83 -1.24 11.66
C GLU A 77 -11.92 -1.89 12.50
N CYS A 78 -11.56 -2.68 13.52
CA CYS A 78 -12.53 -3.42 14.33
C CYS A 78 -13.00 -2.65 15.58
N GLY A 79 -12.28 -1.59 15.98
CA GLY A 79 -12.62 -0.76 17.13
C GLY A 79 -12.34 -1.38 18.50
N LYS A 80 -11.76 -2.59 18.57
CA LYS A 80 -11.31 -3.21 19.83
C LYS A 80 -10.26 -2.33 20.49
N THR A 81 -10.34 -2.22 21.81
CA THR A 81 -9.38 -1.51 22.66
C THR A 81 -8.41 -2.48 23.29
N PHE A 82 -7.14 -2.10 23.39
CA PHE A 82 -6.04 -2.89 23.92
C PHE A 82 -5.28 -2.08 24.96
N THR A 83 -4.92 -2.74 26.04
CA THR A 83 -4.08 -2.17 27.09
C THR A 83 -2.60 -2.24 26.71
N PRO A 84 -1.73 -1.38 27.28
CA PRO A 84 -0.28 -1.44 27.02
C PRO A 84 0.32 -2.83 27.29
N ASP A 85 -0.17 -3.52 28.32
CA ASP A 85 0.29 -4.87 28.68
C ASP A 85 -0.06 -5.90 27.61
N GLU A 86 -1.20 -5.78 26.93
CA GLU A 86 -1.61 -6.68 25.85
C GLU A 86 -0.81 -6.44 24.56
N LEU A 87 -0.35 -5.20 24.33
CA LEU A 87 0.50 -4.85 23.19
C LEU A 87 1.97 -5.24 23.40
N ALA A 88 2.42 -5.41 24.64
CA ALA A 88 3.81 -5.73 24.99
C ALA A 88 4.14 -7.24 25.04
N GLN A 89 3.16 -8.14 24.86
CA GLN A 89 3.30 -9.57 25.17
C GLN A 89 3.77 -10.47 24.01
N GLU A 90 4.09 -9.95 22.82
CA GLU A 90 4.50 -10.78 21.67
C GLU A 90 6.00 -11.15 21.61
N GLU A 91 6.85 -10.68 22.53
CA GLU A 91 8.29 -11.00 22.58
C GLU A 91 8.62 -12.33 23.32
N LYS A 92 7.63 -13.18 23.61
CA LYS A 92 7.85 -14.49 24.26
C LYS A 92 7.12 -15.64 23.55
N GLY A 93 7.40 -15.80 22.26
CA GLY A 93 6.97 -16.94 21.45
C GLY A 93 8.11 -17.82 20.94
N GLY A 94 9.32 -17.73 21.52
CA GLY A 94 10.50 -18.44 21.05
C GLY A 94 11.22 -19.24 22.14
N THR A 95 10.56 -20.20 22.77
CA THR A 95 11.25 -21.24 23.55
C THR A 95 10.65 -22.63 23.33
N ALA A 96 11.39 -23.41 22.52
CA ALA A 96 11.76 -24.83 22.67
C ALA A 96 10.75 -25.99 22.46
N ASP A 97 11.33 -27.05 21.88
CA ASP A 97 11.02 -28.50 21.95
C ASP A 97 10.11 -29.16 20.89
N VAL A 98 10.72 -29.60 19.76
CA VAL A 98 11.10 -31.01 19.46
C VAL A 98 11.93 -31.08 18.17
#